data_AF-A0A1H9QYL1-F1
#
_entry.id   AF-A0A1H9QYL1-F1
#
_cell.length_a   1.000
_cell.length_b   1.000
_cell.length_c   1.000
_cell.angle_alpha   90.00
_cell.angle_beta   90.00
_cell.angle_gamma   90.00
#
_symmetry.space_group_name_H-M   'P 1'
#
loop_
_entity.id
_entity.type
_entity.pdbx_description
1 polymer ?
#
loop_
_entity_poly.entity_id
_entity_poly.type
_entity_poly.pdbx_seq_one_letter_code
_entity_poly.pdbx_strand_id
1 'polypeptide(L)'
;MIEEFARGKIGEFYVSEDKFTVGSCMLDSENAVLIEAIDPQGKWDGYYWFKKNTLTEVNYDTKYLNKIELYREYWNNNHDNCASIKSSDLSINIIDLIKIAKQNNVIITIRRDSEEELDTGFVTSIDGNSIKMECINLETAELLETIDVEIDKINFLEIDSPDNRLLEYAYLKKKND
;
A
#
# COMPACT_ATOMS: atom_id res chain seq x y z
N MET A 1 -8.90 7.51 -19.48
CA MET A 1 -8.58 6.16 -18.98
C MET A 1 -7.11 5.96 -19.25
N ILE A 2 -6.29 5.63 -18.25
CA ILE A 2 -4.84 5.41 -18.42
C ILE A 2 -4.67 4.07 -19.15
N GLU A 3 -4.15 4.10 -20.37
CA GLU A 3 -4.13 2.92 -21.27
C GLU A 3 -3.08 1.87 -20.85
N GLU A 4 -1.88 2.28 -20.45
CA GLU A 4 -0.81 1.37 -19.98
C GLU A 4 0.23 2.14 -19.15
N PHE A 5 0.71 1.56 -18.05
CA PHE A 5 1.79 2.17 -17.25
C PHE A 5 3.17 1.77 -17.76
N ALA A 6 4.11 2.72 -17.78
CA ALA A 6 5.50 2.46 -18.12
C ALA A 6 6.17 1.57 -17.05
N ARG A 7 6.38 0.29 -17.37
CA ARG A 7 7.03 -0.67 -16.46
C ARG A 7 8.48 -0.27 -16.18
N GLY A 8 8.89 -0.36 -14.92
CA GLY A 8 10.27 -0.08 -14.48
C GLY A 8 10.65 1.39 -14.43
N LYS A 9 9.75 2.31 -14.76
CA LYS A 9 9.93 3.76 -14.60
C LYS A 9 9.21 4.24 -13.34
N ILE A 10 9.84 5.14 -12.59
CA ILE A 10 9.19 5.80 -11.47
C ILE A 10 8.21 6.84 -12.02
N GLY A 11 7.00 6.86 -11.47
CA GLY A 11 5.96 7.84 -11.80
C GLY A 11 5.30 8.42 -10.56
N GLU A 12 4.65 9.56 -10.74
CA GLU A 12 3.69 10.16 -9.82
C GLU A 12 2.29 9.68 -10.23
N PHE A 13 1.64 8.90 -9.38
CA PHE A 13 0.31 8.31 -9.61
C PHE A 13 -0.72 9.14 -8.85
N TYR A 14 -1.46 9.98 -9.56
CA TYR A 14 -2.38 10.96 -8.97
C TYR A 14 -3.75 10.35 -8.68
N VAL A 15 -4.28 10.65 -7.49
CA VAL A 15 -5.68 10.36 -7.07
C VAL A 15 -6.54 11.63 -7.14
N SER A 16 -5.92 12.79 -6.98
CA SER A 16 -6.49 14.13 -7.19
C SER A 16 -5.38 15.11 -7.54
N GLU A 17 -5.71 16.35 -7.90
CA GLU A 17 -4.73 17.38 -8.32
C GLU A 17 -3.51 17.51 -7.38
N ASP A 18 -3.74 17.44 -6.06
CA ASP A 18 -2.69 17.61 -5.04
C ASP A 18 -2.31 16.32 -4.28
N LYS A 19 -2.83 15.15 -4.67
CA LYS A 19 -2.57 13.88 -3.95
C LYS A 19 -2.07 12.83 -4.92
N PHE A 20 -0.85 12.35 -4.70
CA PHE A 20 -0.23 11.32 -5.51
C PHE A 20 0.68 10.42 -4.69
N THR A 21 0.92 9.22 -5.21
CA THR A 21 1.96 8.29 -4.74
C THR A 21 3.12 8.32 -5.73
N VAL A 22 4.36 8.29 -5.24
CA VAL A 22 5.52 8.02 -6.10
C VAL A 22 5.85 6.54 -6.04
N GLY A 23 6.15 5.93 -7.18
CA GLY A 23 6.57 4.54 -7.20
C GLY A 23 6.81 3.98 -8.58
N SER A 24 7.04 2.68 -8.67
CA SER A 24 7.15 1.97 -9.94
C SER A 24 5.99 1.00 -10.10
N CYS A 25 5.33 0.99 -11.27
CA CYS A 25 4.30 0.00 -11.57
C CYS A 25 4.94 -1.39 -11.65
N MET A 26 4.52 -2.30 -10.76
CA MET A 26 4.97 -3.69 -10.73
C MET A 26 4.07 -4.60 -11.56
N LEU A 27 2.76 -4.53 -11.29
CA LEU A 27 1.74 -5.33 -11.95
C LEU A 27 0.62 -4.40 -12.42
N ASP A 28 0.08 -4.71 -13.59
CA ASP A 28 -0.98 -3.95 -14.21
C ASP A 28 -2.07 -4.88 -14.77
N SER A 29 -3.33 -4.45 -14.68
CA SER A 29 -4.51 -5.13 -15.21
C SER A 29 -5.50 -4.11 -15.74
N GLU A 30 -6.62 -4.55 -16.32
CA GLU A 30 -7.66 -3.61 -16.79
C GLU A 30 -8.22 -2.71 -15.67
N ASN A 31 -8.36 -3.25 -14.45
CA ASN A 31 -9.10 -2.59 -13.37
C ASN A 31 -8.24 -2.15 -12.19
N ALA A 32 -6.97 -2.56 -12.13
CA ALA A 32 -6.11 -2.29 -10.98
C ALA A 32 -4.64 -2.19 -11.36
N VAL A 33 -3.87 -1.52 -10.51
CA VAL A 33 -2.42 -1.41 -10.57
C VAL A 33 -1.81 -1.72 -9.21
N LEU A 34 -0.66 -2.39 -9.20
CA LEU A 34 0.17 -2.60 -8.03
C LEU A 34 1.48 -1.81 -8.21
N ILE A 35 1.77 -0.94 -7.25
CA ILE A 35 2.90 -0.01 -7.27
C ILE A 35 3.85 -0.38 -6.15
N GLU A 36 5.15 -0.46 -6.46
CA GLU A 36 6.20 -0.40 -5.44
C GLU A 36 6.40 1.06 -5.06
N ALA A 37 5.90 1.44 -3.88
CA ALA A 37 5.85 2.82 -3.45
C ALA A 37 7.20 3.31 -2.91
N ILE A 38 7.40 4.61 -3.03
CA ILE A 38 8.61 5.33 -2.62
C ILE A 38 8.18 6.56 -1.81
N ASP A 39 8.75 6.70 -0.62
CA ASP A 39 8.49 7.83 0.26
C ASP A 39 9.14 9.13 -0.26
N PRO A 40 8.82 10.30 0.33
CA PRO A 40 9.44 11.57 -0.05
C PRO A 40 10.96 11.65 0.18
N GLN A 41 11.54 10.70 0.91
CA GLN A 41 12.98 10.56 1.15
C GLN A 41 13.65 9.60 0.15
N GLY A 42 12.92 9.08 -0.84
CA GLY A 42 13.43 8.15 -1.84
C GLY A 42 13.61 6.72 -1.34
N LYS A 43 13.06 6.38 -0.17
CA LYS A 43 13.10 5.03 0.39
C LYS A 43 11.88 4.22 -0.05
N TRP A 44 12.05 2.90 -0.11
CA TRP A 44 10.93 1.98 -0.31
C TRP A 44 9.86 2.15 0.78
N ASP A 45 8.59 2.17 0.37
CA ASP A 45 7.44 2.54 1.20
C ASP A 45 6.24 1.59 1.02
N GLY A 46 6.48 0.28 0.94
CA GLY A 46 5.41 -0.69 0.80
C GLY A 46 4.92 -0.93 -0.64
N TYR A 47 3.91 -1.78 -0.73
CA TYR A 47 3.22 -2.10 -1.98
C TYR A 47 1.82 -1.53 -1.96
N TYR A 48 1.51 -0.65 -2.92
CA TYR A 48 0.24 0.05 -2.98
C TYR A 48 -0.58 -0.47 -4.17
N TRP A 49 -1.69 -1.12 -3.86
CA TRP A 49 -2.70 -1.54 -4.82
C TRP A 49 -3.74 -0.44 -4.96
N PHE A 50 -4.07 -0.08 -6.20
CA PHE A 50 -5.14 0.88 -6.50
C PHE A 50 -6.13 0.26 -7.48
N LYS A 51 -7.42 0.54 -7.25
CA LYS A 51 -8.42 0.43 -8.32
C LYS A 51 -8.12 1.53 -9.35
N LYS A 52 -7.98 1.18 -10.63
CA LYS A 52 -7.52 2.09 -11.68
C LYS A 52 -8.39 3.33 -11.85
N ASN A 53 -9.70 3.20 -11.64
CA ASN A 53 -10.64 4.32 -11.74
C ASN A 53 -10.46 5.36 -10.61
N THR A 54 -9.65 5.07 -9.59
CA THR A 54 -9.24 6.00 -8.55
C THR A 54 -8.08 6.89 -8.99
N LEU A 55 -7.35 6.52 -10.05
CA LEU A 55 -6.23 7.30 -10.56
C LEU A 55 -6.69 8.25 -11.67
N THR A 56 -6.31 9.52 -11.54
CA THR A 56 -6.67 10.58 -12.49
C THR A 56 -5.60 10.77 -13.57
N GLU A 57 -4.33 10.67 -13.19
CA GLU A 57 -3.19 10.96 -14.05
C GLU A 57 -1.93 10.21 -13.58
N VAL A 58 -0.99 10.00 -14.51
CA VAL A 58 0.36 9.53 -14.18
C VAL A 58 1.37 10.40 -14.88
N ASN A 59 2.27 10.99 -14.12
CA ASN A 59 3.38 11.76 -14.66
C ASN A 59 4.70 11.02 -14.44
N TYR A 60 5.51 10.98 -15.49
CA TYR A 60 6.79 10.26 -15.51
C TYR A 60 7.99 11.18 -15.71
N ASP A 61 7.76 12.49 -15.83
CA ASP A 61 8.81 13.48 -16.06
C ASP A 61 8.44 14.77 -15.35
N THR A 62 8.84 14.87 -14.09
CA THR A 62 8.65 16.06 -13.26
C THR A 62 9.95 16.41 -12.56
N LYS A 63 10.08 17.68 -12.17
CA LYS A 63 11.22 18.14 -11.35
C LYS A 63 11.29 17.41 -10.02
N TYR A 64 10.15 17.00 -9.47
CA TYR A 64 10.08 16.28 -8.21
C TYR A 64 10.57 14.85 -8.37
N LEU A 65 10.12 14.12 -9.39
CA LEU A 65 10.62 12.77 -9.71
C LEU A 65 12.13 12.75 -9.95
N ASN A 66 12.66 13.71 -10.70
CA ASN A 66 14.11 13.81 -10.94
C ASN A 66 14.90 13.94 -9.62
N LYS A 67 14.33 14.61 -8.61
CA LYS A 67 14.93 14.69 -7.26
C LYS A 67 14.81 13.36 -6.51
N ILE A 68 13.65 12.70 -6.56
CA ILE A 68 13.41 11.41 -5.91
C ILE A 68 14.32 10.31 -6.47
N GLU A 69 14.59 10.31 -7.79
CA GLU A 69 15.54 9.39 -8.41
C GLU A 69 16.95 9.50 -7.80
N LEU A 70 17.43 10.74 -7.56
CA LEU A 70 18.73 10.97 -6.91
C LEU A 70 18.74 10.48 -5.45
N TYR A 71 17.63 10.63 -4.72
CA TYR A 71 17.51 10.11 -3.36
C TYR A 71 17.52 8.59 -3.34
N ARG A 72 16.80 7.95 -4.26
CA ARG A 72 16.80 6.50 -4.41
C ARG A 72 18.19 5.96 -4.78
N GLU A 73 18.92 6.65 -5.66
CA GLU A 73 20.31 6.32 -5.98
C GLU A 73 21.19 6.33 -4.73
N TYR A 74 21.04 7.36 -3.88
CA TYR A 74 21.75 7.43 -2.60
C TYR A 74 21.47 6.20 -1.72
N TRP A 75 20.21 5.81 -1.53
CA TRP A 75 19.87 4.64 -0.68
C TRP A 75 20.34 3.31 -1.26
N ASN A 76 20.26 3.12 -2.57
CA ASN A 76 20.76 1.91 -3.25
C ASN A 76 22.26 1.70 -3.00
N ASN A 77 23.03 2.78 -2.89
CA ASN A 77 24.47 2.73 -2.62
C ASN A 77 24.81 2.54 -1.12
N ASN A 78 23.83 2.71 -0.23
CA ASN A 78 24.02 2.65 1.23
C ASN A 78 23.28 1.47 1.90
N HIS A 79 22.68 0.57 1.12
CA HIS A 79 22.07 -0.70 1.56
C HIS A 79 21.04 -0.56 2.68
N ASP A 80 20.11 0.39 2.56
CA ASP A 80 19.01 0.56 3.51
C ASP A 80 17.65 0.34 2.82
N ASN A 81 16.72 -0.28 3.54
CA ASN A 81 15.38 -0.72 3.15
C ASN A 81 15.23 -1.94 2.22
N CYS A 82 14.49 -2.94 2.71
CA CYS A 82 13.98 -4.04 1.90
C CYS A 82 12.55 -4.43 2.35
N ALA A 83 11.76 -4.89 1.38
CA ALA A 83 10.47 -5.50 1.62
C ALA A 83 10.63 -6.78 2.48
N SER A 84 9.63 -7.07 3.33
CA SER A 84 9.56 -8.32 4.10
C SER A 84 8.82 -9.37 3.28
N ILE A 85 7.84 -8.93 2.49
CA ILE A 85 7.15 -9.74 1.49
C ILE A 85 7.96 -9.74 0.21
N LYS A 86 8.16 -10.93 -0.38
CA LYS A 86 8.85 -11.04 -1.66
C LYS A 86 7.94 -10.57 -2.79
N SER A 87 8.50 -9.80 -3.72
CA SER A 87 7.78 -9.35 -4.91
C SER A 87 7.20 -10.50 -5.75
N SER A 88 7.81 -11.68 -5.73
CA SER A 88 7.31 -12.89 -6.41
C SER A 88 6.00 -13.42 -5.87
N ASP A 89 5.67 -13.09 -4.63
CA ASP A 89 4.49 -13.59 -3.94
C ASP A 89 3.27 -12.68 -4.19
N LEU A 90 3.49 -11.46 -4.67
CA LEU A 90 2.44 -10.47 -4.90
C LEU A 90 1.56 -10.80 -6.11
N SER A 91 0.30 -10.38 -6.02
CA SER A 91 -0.72 -10.56 -7.07
C SER A 91 -1.40 -9.23 -7.36
N ILE A 92 -1.86 -9.04 -8.60
CA ILE A 92 -2.73 -7.90 -8.95
C ILE A 92 -4.16 -8.11 -8.43
N ASN A 93 -4.52 -9.33 -8.06
CA ASN A 93 -5.80 -9.66 -7.46
C ASN A 93 -5.79 -9.28 -5.97
N ILE A 94 -6.68 -8.36 -5.58
CA ILE A 94 -6.77 -7.86 -4.20
C ILE A 94 -7.06 -8.95 -3.17
N ILE A 95 -7.88 -9.96 -3.51
CA ILE A 95 -8.20 -11.06 -2.59
C ILE A 95 -6.93 -11.86 -2.27
N ASP A 96 -6.06 -12.05 -3.25
CA ASP A 96 -4.79 -12.76 -3.02
C ASP A 96 -3.83 -11.92 -2.17
N LEU A 97 -3.76 -10.60 -2.35
CA LEU A 97 -3.01 -9.70 -1.47
C LEU A 97 -3.51 -9.74 -0.03
N ILE A 98 -4.82 -9.70 0.18
CA ILE A 98 -5.45 -9.83 1.51
C ILE A 98 -5.15 -11.19 2.13
N LYS A 99 -5.18 -12.28 1.35
CA LYS A 99 -4.78 -13.62 1.84
C LYS A 99 -3.32 -13.64 2.25
N ILE A 100 -2.43 -13.04 1.48
CA ILE A 100 -1.00 -12.93 1.81
C ILE A 100 -0.83 -12.18 3.13
N ALA A 101 -1.50 -11.02 3.28
CA ALA A 101 -1.46 -10.25 4.52
C ALA A 101 -1.90 -11.09 5.72
N LYS A 102 -3.05 -11.77 5.58
CA LYS A 102 -3.59 -12.65 6.61
C LYS A 102 -2.66 -13.81 6.96
N GLN A 103 -2.09 -14.48 5.96
CA GLN A 103 -1.21 -15.64 6.15
C GLN A 103 0.10 -15.26 6.85
N ASN A 104 0.63 -14.09 6.52
CA ASN A 104 1.84 -13.56 7.17
C ASN A 104 1.52 -12.86 8.50
N ASN A 105 0.24 -12.73 8.85
CA ASN A 105 -0.24 -12.02 10.04
C ASN A 105 0.31 -10.59 10.10
N VAL A 106 0.26 -9.88 8.96
CA VAL A 106 0.70 -8.48 8.87
C VAL A 106 -0.47 -7.51 8.83
N ILE A 107 -0.23 -6.29 9.30
CA ILE A 107 -1.16 -5.17 9.15
C ILE A 107 -1.27 -4.76 7.66
N ILE A 108 -2.49 -4.38 7.26
CA ILE A 108 -2.75 -3.66 6.01
C ILE A 108 -3.44 -2.33 6.32
N THR A 109 -3.27 -1.37 5.43
CA THR A 109 -4.05 -0.13 5.38
C THR A 109 -4.97 -0.18 4.17
N ILE A 110 -6.25 0.14 4.32
CA ILE A 110 -7.21 0.17 3.21
C ILE A 110 -7.96 1.50 3.16
N ARG A 111 -8.43 1.86 1.96
CA ARG A 111 -9.43 2.89 1.75
C ARG A 111 -10.64 2.33 1.04
N ARG A 112 -11.83 2.71 1.52
CA ARG A 112 -13.12 2.32 0.96
C ARG A 112 -13.69 3.41 0.04
N ASP A 113 -14.56 3.02 -0.86
CA ASP A 113 -15.32 3.93 -1.73
C ASP A 113 -16.16 4.89 -0.87
N SER A 114 -16.12 6.19 -1.19
CA SER A 114 -16.85 7.24 -0.48
C SER A 114 -16.41 7.51 0.97
N GLU A 115 -15.26 6.97 1.39
CA GLU A 115 -14.66 7.25 2.69
C GLU A 115 -13.31 7.93 2.52
N GLU A 116 -13.08 9.03 3.26
CA GLU A 116 -11.80 9.72 3.26
C GLU A 116 -10.79 9.09 4.24
N GLU A 117 -11.29 8.44 5.28
CA GLU A 117 -10.48 7.83 6.33
C GLU A 117 -9.95 6.46 5.89
N LEU A 118 -8.78 6.11 6.44
CA LEU A 118 -8.10 4.85 6.20
C LEU A 118 -8.32 3.92 7.38
N ASP A 119 -8.66 2.67 7.10
CA ASP A 119 -8.69 1.62 8.12
C ASP A 119 -7.37 0.87 8.10
N THR A 120 -6.72 0.75 9.25
CA THR A 120 -5.43 0.08 9.39
C THR A 120 -5.54 -1.03 10.41
N GLY A 121 -5.23 -2.28 10.05
CA GLY A 121 -5.38 -3.40 10.98
C GLY A 121 -5.08 -4.77 10.41
N PHE A 122 -5.36 -5.80 11.22
CA PHE A 122 -5.17 -7.21 10.85
C PHE A 122 -6.43 -7.80 10.23
N VAL A 123 -6.27 -8.58 9.16
CA VAL A 123 -7.38 -9.35 8.57
C VAL A 123 -7.63 -10.64 9.36
N THR A 124 -8.73 -10.70 10.12
CA THR A 124 -9.05 -11.81 11.02
C THR A 124 -9.90 -12.90 10.37
N SER A 125 -10.71 -12.60 9.36
CA SER A 125 -11.38 -13.60 8.51
C SER A 125 -11.58 -13.09 7.07
N ILE A 126 -11.77 -14.05 6.15
CA ILE A 126 -12.10 -13.78 4.74
C ILE A 126 -13.26 -14.72 4.39
N ASP A 127 -14.42 -14.16 4.08
CA ASP A 127 -15.67 -14.87 3.85
C ASP A 127 -16.29 -14.41 2.53
N GLY A 128 -15.93 -15.08 1.44
CA GLY A 128 -16.37 -14.69 0.09
C GLY A 128 -15.84 -13.31 -0.31
N ASN A 129 -16.74 -12.34 -0.46
CA ASN A 129 -16.41 -10.96 -0.83
C ASN A 129 -16.27 -10.02 0.39
N SER A 130 -16.23 -10.56 1.60
CA SER A 130 -16.13 -9.78 2.82
C SER A 130 -14.91 -10.20 3.62
N ILE A 131 -14.28 -9.22 4.28
CA ILE A 131 -13.23 -9.46 5.26
C ILE A 131 -13.64 -8.87 6.60
N LYS A 132 -13.15 -9.49 7.67
CA LYS A 132 -13.19 -8.90 9.00
C LYS A 132 -11.82 -8.36 9.35
N MET A 133 -11.76 -7.13 9.84
CA MET A 133 -10.52 -6.47 10.24
C MET A 133 -10.58 -6.05 11.71
N GLU A 134 -9.52 -6.37 12.46
CA GLU A 134 -9.24 -5.76 13.76
C GLU A 134 -8.41 -4.49 13.54
N CYS A 135 -9.08 -3.34 13.56
CA CYS A 135 -8.46 -2.04 13.33
C CYS A 135 -7.66 -1.59 14.55
N ILE A 136 -6.48 -1.03 14.29
CA ILE A 136 -5.55 -0.55 15.30
C ILE A 136 -5.52 0.97 15.27
N ASN A 137 -5.64 1.59 16.44
CA ASN A 137 -5.53 3.04 16.57
C ASN A 137 -4.09 3.48 16.25
N LEU A 138 -3.92 4.36 15.28
CA LEU A 138 -2.60 4.82 14.81
C LEU A 138 -1.83 5.62 15.88
N GLU A 139 -2.53 6.31 16.78
CA GLU A 139 -1.92 7.14 17.83
C GLU A 139 -1.49 6.30 19.03
N THR A 140 -2.29 5.29 19.40
CA THR A 140 -2.08 4.52 20.62
C THR A 140 -1.53 3.11 20.37
N ALA A 141 -1.56 2.59 19.15
CA ALA A 141 -1.24 1.20 18.83
C ALA A 141 -2.06 0.19 19.64
N GLU A 142 -3.30 0.52 19.98
CA GLU A 142 -4.25 -0.34 20.68
C GLU A 142 -5.39 -0.74 19.75
N LEU A 143 -6.12 -1.82 20.08
CA LEU A 143 -7.31 -2.20 19.33
C LEU A 143 -8.31 -1.05 19.36
N LEU A 144 -8.66 -0.53 18.18
CA LEU A 144 -9.65 0.52 18.02
C LEU A 144 -11.05 -0.10 17.97
N GLU A 145 -11.26 -0.98 16.99
CA GLU A 145 -12.54 -1.63 16.73
C GLU A 145 -12.38 -2.86 15.83
N THR A 146 -13.49 -3.54 15.55
CA THR A 146 -13.54 -4.61 14.56
C THR A 146 -14.60 -4.26 13.53
N ILE A 147 -14.20 -4.22 12.26
CA ILE A 147 -15.07 -3.87 11.13
C ILE A 147 -15.26 -5.05 10.18
N ASP A 148 -16.38 -5.05 9.47
CA ASP A 148 -16.64 -5.93 8.33
C ASP A 148 -16.57 -5.07 7.05
N VAL A 149 -15.75 -5.48 6.09
CA VAL A 149 -15.46 -4.72 4.86
C VAL A 149 -15.80 -5.56 3.64
N GLU A 150 -16.60 -5.00 2.73
CA GLU A 150 -16.78 -5.56 1.38
C GLU A 150 -15.53 -5.29 0.53
N ILE A 151 -14.91 -6.34 -0.01
CA ILE A 151 -13.66 -6.24 -0.77
C ILE A 151 -13.85 -5.37 -2.03
N ASP A 152 -15.00 -5.46 -2.71
CA ASP A 152 -15.30 -4.65 -3.89
C ASP A 152 -15.36 -3.15 -3.62
N LYS A 153 -15.58 -2.75 -2.36
CA LYS A 153 -15.59 -1.33 -1.94
C LYS A 153 -14.18 -0.80 -1.69
N ILE A 154 -13.15 -1.65 -1.65
CA ILE A 154 -11.78 -1.21 -1.47
C ILE A 154 -11.27 -0.60 -2.78
N ASN A 155 -10.74 0.62 -2.70
CA ASN A 155 -10.14 1.33 -3.84
C ASN A 155 -8.64 1.57 -3.69
N PHE A 156 -8.11 1.38 -2.48
CA PHE A 156 -6.70 1.41 -2.18
C PHE A 156 -6.39 0.38 -1.09
N LEU A 157 -5.27 -0.32 -1.25
CA LEU A 157 -4.71 -1.20 -0.24
C LEU A 157 -3.20 -0.99 -0.20
N GLU A 158 -2.67 -0.75 0.98
CA GLU A 158 -1.25 -0.72 1.29
C GLU A 158 -0.91 -1.95 2.13
N ILE A 159 0.23 -2.57 1.79
CA ILE A 159 0.76 -3.73 2.47
C ILE A 159 2.28 -3.61 2.62
N ASP A 160 2.77 -4.07 3.76
CA ASP A 160 4.20 -4.23 4.07
C ASP A 160 4.99 -2.92 4.24
N SER A 161 4.33 -1.77 4.31
CA SER A 161 5.00 -0.48 4.51
C SER A 161 5.76 -0.41 5.85
N PRO A 162 6.78 0.48 5.97
CA PRO A 162 7.42 0.76 7.24
C PRO A 162 6.41 1.13 8.35
N ASP A 163 5.40 1.94 8.04
CA ASP A 163 4.37 2.36 9.01
C ASP A 163 3.53 1.18 9.50
N ASN A 164 3.10 0.28 8.59
CA ASN A 164 2.39 -0.95 8.97
C ASN A 164 3.23 -1.82 9.92
N ARG A 165 4.51 -2.02 9.62
CA ARG A 165 5.42 -2.83 10.46
C ARG A 165 5.68 -2.19 11.81
N LEU A 166 5.85 -0.88 11.87
CA LEU A 166 6.08 -0.16 13.13
C LEU A 166 4.84 -0.21 14.02
N LEU A 167 3.65 -0.03 13.44
CA LEU A 167 2.38 -0.13 14.16
C LEU A 167 2.15 -1.56 14.68
N GLU A 168 2.43 -2.57 13.85
CA GLU A 168 2.36 -3.98 14.23
C GLU A 168 3.27 -4.27 15.42
N TYR A 169 4.53 -3.83 15.36
CA TYR A 169 5.48 -3.99 16.45
C TYR A 169 4.97 -3.34 17.74
N ALA A 170 4.48 -2.11 17.66
CA ALA A 170 3.96 -1.37 18.82
C ALA A 170 2.76 -2.08 19.46
N TYR A 171 1.79 -2.53 18.64
CA TYR A 171 0.62 -3.26 19.10
C TYR A 171 0.99 -4.59 19.76
N LEU A 172 1.83 -5.38 19.11
CA LEU A 172 2.26 -6.68 19.64
C LEU A 172 3.07 -6.52 20.93
N LYS A 173 3.89 -5.46 21.03
CA LYS A 173 4.65 -5.18 22.24
C LYS A 173 3.71 -4.88 23.41
N LYS A 174 2.71 -4.02 23.22
CA LYS A 174 1.70 -3.68 24.24
C LYS A 174 0.83 -4.86 24.64
N LYS A 175 0.44 -5.72 23.70
CA LYS A 175 -0.42 -6.89 23.97
C LYS A 175 0.25 -7.95 24.87
N ASN A 176 1.58 -7.99 24.89
CA ASN A 176 2.37 -8.94 25.65
C ASN A 176 2.90 -8.40 27.00
N ASP A 177 2.67 -7.11 27.28
CA ASP A 177 3.02 -6.45 28.55
C ASP A 177 1.81 -6.49 29.51
#